data_AF-J3E2B0-F1
#
_entry.id   AF-J3E2B0-F1
#
_cell.length_a   1.000
_cell.length_b   1.000
_cell.length_c   1.000
_cell.angle_alpha   90.00
_cell.angle_beta   90.00
_cell.angle_gamma   90.00
#
_symmetry.space_group_name_H-M   'P 1'
#
loop_
_entity.id
_entity.type
_entity.pdbx_description
1 polymer ?
#
loop_
_entity_poly.entity_id
_entity_poly.type
_entity_poly.pdbx_seq_one_letter_code
_entity_poly.pdbx_strand_id
1 'polypeptide(L)' 'MIELAEQTLGGKVQVVERWQGVYGSRGPGPFSFLRPMPGVSVALMHTGVGMSVGPALAERNVATLLGDS' A
#
# COMPACT_ATOMS: atom_id res chain seq x y z
N MET A 1 -21.26 8.75 4.63
CA MET A 1 -20.49 8.13 3.51
C MET A 1 -21.36 7.23 2.65
N ILE A 2 -22.20 6.35 3.21
CA ILE A 2 -23.19 5.60 2.41
C ILE A 2 -24.11 6.54 1.63
N GLU A 3 -24.66 7.56 2.29
CA GLU A 3 -25.55 8.53 1.66
C GLU A 3 -24.93 9.19 0.42
N LEU A 4 -23.62 9.50 0.45
CA LEU A 4 -22.92 10.06 -0.71
C LEU A 4 -22.86 9.04 -1.86
N ALA A 5 -22.60 7.77 -1.57
CA ALA A 5 -22.60 6.71 -2.57
C ALA A 5 -24.00 6.49 -3.17
N GLU A 6 -25.05 6.47 -2.34
CA GLU A 6 -26.44 6.31 -2.78
C GLU A 6 -26.91 7.48 -3.66
N GLN A 7 -26.55 8.71 -3.29
CA GLN A 7 -26.82 9.90 -4.10
C GLN A 7 -26.08 9.84 -5.45
N THR A 8 -24.81 9.45 -5.42
CA THR A 8 -23.97 9.36 -6.64
C THR A 8 -24.47 8.27 -7.59
N LEU A 9 -24.92 7.14 -7.05
CA LEU A 9 -25.40 5.99 -7.83
C LEU A 9 -26.92 6.05 -8.15
N GLY A 10 -27.66 6.99 -7.56
CA GLY A 10 -29.10 7.18 -7.79
C GLY A 10 -29.99 6.08 -7.19
N GLY A 11 -29.54 5.39 -6.13
CA GLY A 11 -30.28 4.27 -5.56
C GLY A 11 -29.74 3.81 -4.20
N LYS A 12 -30.49 2.94 -3.52
CA LYS A 12 -30.08 2.36 -2.24
C LYS A 12 -28.96 1.35 -2.44
N VAL A 13 -28.00 1.30 -1.52
CA VAL A 13 -26.91 0.31 -1.54
C VAL A 13 -27.04 -0.68 -0.37
N GLN A 14 -26.74 -1.95 -0.64
CA GLN A 14 -26.64 -2.97 0.40
C GLN A 14 -25.19 -3.14 0.84
N VAL A 15 -24.91 -2.87 2.12
CA VAL A 15 -23.59 -3.11 2.70
C VAL A 15 -23.40 -4.61 2.92
N VAL A 16 -22.44 -5.21 2.21
CA VAL A 16 -22.08 -6.63 2.38
C VAL A 16 -21.04 -6.81 3.48
N GLU A 17 -20.11 -5.87 3.62
CA GLU A 17 -19.06 -5.93 4.63
C GLU A 17 -18.48 -4.54 4.93
N ARG A 18 -17.77 -4.45 6.07
CA ARG A 18 -17.02 -3.26 6.48
C ARG A 18 -15.70 -3.71 7.10
N TRP A 19 -14.62 -3.07 6.68
CA TRP A 19 -13.30 -3.31 7.25
C TRP A 19 -12.56 -2.00 7.46
N GLN A 20 -11.52 -2.07 8.29
CA GLN A 20 -10.60 -0.97 8.52
C GLN A 20 -9.16 -1.48 8.39
N GLY A 21 -8.42 -0.89 7.46
CA GLY A 21 -6.98 -1.09 7.34
C GLY A 21 -6.21 -0.06 8.16
N VAL A 22 -4.97 -0.40 8.52
CA VAL A 22 -4.03 0.51 9.17
C VAL A 22 -2.81 0.67 8.28
N TYR A 23 -2.37 1.92 8.08
CA TYR A 23 -1.14 2.25 7.36
C TYR A 23 -0.03 2.67 8.33
N GLY A 24 1.22 2.56 7.88
CA GLY A 24 2.35 3.17 8.59
C GLY A 24 2.14 4.67 8.74
N SER A 25 2.32 5.20 9.95
CA SER A 25 1.97 6.59 10.27
C SER A 25 3.10 7.60 10.03
N ARG A 26 4.28 7.16 9.55
CA ARG A 26 5.50 7.98 9.65
C ARG A 26 6.46 7.78 8.49
N GLY A 27 6.74 8.87 7.77
CA GLY A 27 7.75 8.93 6.72
C GLY A 27 7.49 10.11 5.77
N PRO A 28 8.51 10.57 5.01
CA PRO A 28 8.37 11.72 4.11
C PRO A 28 7.65 11.38 2.79
N GLY A 29 7.44 10.09 2.48
CA GLY A 29 6.88 9.62 1.21
C GLY A 29 5.72 8.64 1.39
N PRO A 30 5.14 8.14 0.29
CA PRO A 30 4.01 7.20 0.33
C PRO A 30 4.39 5.80 0.84
N PHE A 31 5.69 5.47 0.83
CA PHE A 31 6.28 4.27 1.40
C PHE A 31 7.75 4.52 1.76
N SER A 32 8.32 3.65 2.60
CA SER A 32 9.75 3.59 2.89
C SER A 32 10.31 2.22 2.50
N PHE A 33 11.54 2.22 2.00
CA PHE A 33 12.33 1.00 1.85
C PHE A 33 13.65 1.16 2.62
N LEU A 34 13.98 0.20 3.47
CA LEU A 34 15.11 0.27 4.41
C LEU A 34 15.90 -1.04 4.40
N ARG A 35 17.21 -0.95 4.63
CA ARG A 35 18.08 -2.09 4.93
C ARG A 35 18.73 -1.88 6.30
N PRO A 36 18.01 -2.18 7.40
CA PRO A 36 18.45 -1.79 8.73
C PRO A 36 19.68 -2.57 9.21
N MET A 37 19.96 -3.74 8.64
CA MET A 37 21.10 -4.59 8.96
C MET A 37 21.41 -5.55 7.80
N PRO A 38 22.58 -6.21 7.78
CA PRO A 38 22.93 -7.17 6.74
C PRO A 38 21.87 -8.27 6.56
N GLY A 39 21.48 -8.53 5.32
CA GLY A 39 20.49 -9.55 4.98
C GLY A 39 19.03 -9.18 5.22
N VAL A 40 18.73 -7.99 5.79
CA VAL A 40 17.35 -7.57 6.08
C VAL A 40 16.93 -6.44 5.15
N SER A 41 15.79 -6.62 4.49
CA SER A 41 15.11 -5.60 3.69
C SER A 41 13.70 -5.38 4.21
N VAL A 42 13.30 -4.12 4.38
CA VAL A 42 12.00 -3.72 4.93
C VAL A 42 11.30 -2.78 3.96
N ALA A 43 10.06 -3.12 3.58
CA ALA A 43 9.16 -2.23 2.87
C ALA A 43 7.99 -1.85 3.78
N LEU A 44 7.76 -0.56 3.98
CA LEU A 44 6.68 -0.03 4.81
C LEU A 44 5.80 0.90 3.97
N MET A 45 4.51 0.60 3.87
CA MET A 45 3.54 1.46 3.20
C MET A 45 2.96 2.47 4.18
N HIS A 46 3.02 3.75 3.82
CA HIS A 46 2.45 4.85 4.61
C HIS A 46 1.06 5.26 4.12
N THR A 47 0.69 4.83 2.92
CA THR A 47 -0.61 5.14 2.28
C THR A 47 -1.16 3.93 1.53
N GLY A 48 -2.37 4.08 0.95
CA GLY A 48 -3.07 3.04 0.18
C GLY A 48 -2.50 2.69 -1.20
N VAL A 49 -1.26 3.09 -1.51
CA VAL A 49 -0.66 2.84 -2.83
C VAL A 49 -0.04 1.44 -2.98
N GLY A 50 0.06 0.68 -1.90
CA GLY A 50 0.81 -0.58 -1.86
C GLY A 50 0.40 -1.60 -2.92
N MET A 51 -0.89 -1.69 -3.25
CA MET A 51 -1.37 -2.59 -4.31
C MET A 51 -0.93 -2.17 -5.71
N SER A 52 -0.80 -0.87 -5.96
CA SER A 52 -0.41 -0.34 -7.27
C SER A 52 1.10 -0.37 -7.48
N VAL A 53 1.88 -0.05 -6.45
CA VAL A 53 3.35 0.11 -6.56
C VAL A 53 4.15 -1.08 -6.03
N GLY A 54 3.50 -1.98 -5.28
CA GLY A 54 4.11 -3.17 -4.69
C GLY A 54 4.85 -4.07 -5.69
N PRO A 55 4.29 -4.38 -6.87
CA PRO A 55 4.97 -5.22 -7.86
C PRO A 55 6.30 -4.62 -8.35
N ALA A 56 6.30 -3.35 -8.77
CA ALA A 56 7.51 -2.67 -9.22
C ALA A 56 8.55 -2.50 -8.08
N LEU A 57 8.08 -2.27 -6.85
CA LEU A 57 8.94 -2.28 -5.67
C LEU A 57 9.60 -3.63 -5.43
N ALA A 58 8.85 -4.73 -5.56
CA ALA A 58 9.38 -6.07 -5.37
C ALA A 58 10.45 -6.38 -6.43
N GLU A 59 10.14 -6.17 -7.71
CA GLU A 59 11.05 -6.41 -8.84
C GLU A 59 12.39 -5.69 -8.66
N ARG A 60 12.36 -4.36 -8.48
CA ARG A 60 13.57 -3.55 -8.32
C ARG A 60 14.43 -3.99 -7.15
N ASN A 61 13.80 -4.31 -6.02
CA ASN A 61 14.53 -4.67 -4.80
C ASN A 61 15.11 -6.08 -4.88
N VAL A 62 14.41 -7.03 -5.50
CA VAL A 62 14.92 -8.38 -5.75
C VAL A 62 16.10 -8.34 -6.72
N ALA A 63 16.01 -7.62 -7.83
CA ALA A 63 17.13 -7.43 -8.77
C ALA A 63 18.38 -6.85 -8.06
N THR A 64 18.17 -5.87 -7.19
CA THR A 64 19.28 -5.30 -6.38
C THR A 64 19.89 -6.33 -5.42
N LEU A 65 19.09 -7.23 -4.85
CA LEU A 65 19.58 -8.28 -3.94
C LEU A 65 20.37 -9.37 -4.68
N LEU A 66 19.99 -9.66 -5.93
CA LEU A 66 20.65 -10.67 -6.75
C LEU A 66 21.89 -10.16 -7.48
N GLY A 67 22.09 -8.83 -7.54
CA GLY A 67 23.25 -8.22 -8.19
C GLY A 67 23.04 -7.95 -9.68
N ASP A 68 21.79 -7.96 -10.16
CA ASP A 68 21.44 -7.80 -11.58
C ASP A 68 21.39 -6.31 -12.01
N SER A 69 22.22 -5.45 -11.40
CA SER A 69 22.16 -3.97 -11.54
C SER A 69 23.01 -3.43 -12.68
#